data_AF-A0A495ZGL9-F1
#
_entry.id   AF-A0A495ZGL9-F1
#
_cell.length_a   1.000
_cell.length_b   1.000
_cell.length_c   1.000
_cell.angle_alpha   90.00
_cell.angle_beta   90.00
_cell.angle_gamma   90.00
#
_symmetry.space_group_name_H-M   'P 1'
#
loop_
_entity.id
_entity.type
_entity.pdbx_description
1 polymer ?
#
loop_
_entity_poly.entity_id
_entity_poly.type
_entity_poly.pdbx_seq_one_letter_code
_entity_poly.pdbx_strand_id
1 'polypeptide(L)'
;MSVKKLTPEQGEALRRIPAIEQLLSGEPFLTMQEHYSRDLITEALRTVTAEIRGQILNAEIVEPPDESAYAALVRAELESLTAPTLRPIVNATGTITHTNLGRSLLSASASESLAQAAANYVNLEYDLNTGGRGHRDKLTEPLLQRLTGCEASTIVNNNAAAVLLALNTLARGKEVIVSRGELIEIGGAFRIPDVMEASGTILREVGTTNRTHLRDYENAINENTALMLKVHPSNYKVVGFASTPTMEEITELGQQYDVPTMEDLGSGSLIDLTRYGLPYEPVVRERINAGVDVVTFSGDKLLGGSQAGIIVGRLDAIEKIRKNPLMRALRVGKLTIAALEATLRLYLNEKDLTEKLPMLQRYTRSMTDLRETAEKLANFLRHIFRDAIEVTVEESTAQLGSGSLPVDTLPSLAICIHSPQISAETVAAHFRAQPIPVIGRVQDERFRLDVRTVVGKELVWIADAAKGMMEKLQAELDHLT
;
A
#
# COMPACT_ATOMS: atom_id res chain seq x y z
N MET A 1 -31.22 -11.45 -34.15
CA MET A 1 -31.57 -10.38 -33.18
C MET A 1 -32.50 -9.42 -33.89
N SER A 2 -33.74 -9.29 -33.40
CA SER A 2 -34.76 -8.43 -34.01
C SER A 2 -34.34 -6.97 -33.88
N VAL A 3 -34.16 -6.26 -34.99
CA VAL A 3 -33.93 -4.81 -34.98
C VAL A 3 -35.19 -4.17 -34.40
N LYS A 4 -35.15 -3.73 -33.14
CA LYS A 4 -36.24 -2.92 -32.56
C LYS A 4 -36.49 -1.76 -33.52
N LYS A 5 -37.69 -1.70 -34.11
CA LYS A 5 -38.08 -0.54 -34.94
C LYS A 5 -38.13 0.67 -34.02
N LEU A 6 -37.34 1.68 -34.33
CA LEU A 6 -37.37 3.01 -33.70
C LEU A 6 -38.81 3.54 -33.69
N THR A 7 -39.26 4.09 -32.55
CA THR A 7 -40.51 4.85 -32.53
C THR A 7 -40.33 6.16 -33.31
N PRO A 8 -41.40 6.76 -33.86
CA PRO A 8 -41.33 8.06 -34.52
C PRO A 8 -40.72 9.15 -33.63
N GLU A 9 -41.08 9.13 -32.34
CA GLU A 9 -40.56 10.04 -31.31
C GLU A 9 -39.05 9.89 -31.11
N GLN A 10 -38.53 8.65 -31.02
CA GLN A 10 -37.09 8.40 -30.93
C GLN A 10 -36.36 8.90 -32.19
N GLY A 11 -36.95 8.70 -33.37
CA GLY A 11 -36.38 9.19 -34.63
C GLY A 11 -36.28 10.72 -34.69
N GLU A 12 -37.24 11.43 -34.11
CA GLU A 12 -37.26 12.89 -34.04
C GLU A 12 -36.29 13.45 -32.98
N ALA A 13 -36.22 12.83 -31.81
CA ALA A 13 -35.24 13.16 -30.77
C ALA A 13 -33.80 12.99 -31.25
N LEU A 14 -33.49 11.89 -31.96
CA LEU A 14 -32.15 11.65 -32.52
C LEU A 14 -31.72 12.70 -33.54
N ARG A 15 -32.66 13.27 -34.31
CA ARG A 15 -32.35 14.34 -35.29
C ARG A 15 -32.08 15.69 -34.63
N ARG A 16 -32.53 15.88 -33.39
CA ARG A 16 -32.32 17.11 -32.60
C ARG A 16 -30.97 17.13 -31.87
N ILE A 17 -30.23 16.03 -31.85
CA ILE A 17 -28.85 16.02 -31.34
C ILE A 17 -28.00 16.96 -32.23
N PRO A 18 -27.39 18.02 -31.66
CA PRO A 18 -26.62 18.98 -32.45
C PRO A 18 -25.37 18.34 -33.10
N ALA A 19 -24.96 18.88 -34.24
CA ALA A 19 -23.69 18.48 -34.83
C ALA A 19 -22.51 18.93 -33.96
N ILE A 20 -21.48 18.10 -33.86
CA ILE A 20 -20.29 18.40 -33.03
C ILE A 20 -19.66 19.75 -33.41
N GLU A 21 -19.54 20.05 -34.71
CA GLU A 21 -18.96 21.33 -35.17
C GLU A 21 -19.82 22.54 -34.78
N GLN A 22 -21.15 22.36 -34.69
CA GLN A 22 -22.06 23.39 -34.21
C GLN A 22 -21.84 23.63 -32.71
N LEU A 23 -21.74 22.56 -31.92
CA LEU A 23 -21.45 22.65 -30.47
C LEU A 23 -20.10 23.34 -30.23
N LEU A 24 -19.05 23.00 -30.98
CA LEU A 24 -17.73 23.61 -30.85
C LEU A 24 -17.71 25.13 -31.06
N SER A 25 -18.69 25.68 -31.78
CA SER A 25 -18.86 27.12 -32.00
C SER A 25 -19.71 27.82 -30.93
N GLY A 26 -20.37 27.06 -30.05
CA GLY A 26 -21.19 27.58 -28.96
C GLY A 26 -20.35 28.18 -27.83
N GLU A 27 -20.89 29.19 -27.16
CA GLU A 27 -20.20 29.93 -26.10
C GLU A 27 -19.67 29.02 -24.97
N PRO A 28 -20.44 28.05 -24.44
CA PRO A 28 -19.95 27.17 -23.38
C PRO A 28 -18.70 26.36 -23.77
N PHE A 29 -18.60 25.97 -25.04
CA PHE A 29 -17.49 25.17 -25.58
C PHE A 29 -16.30 26.04 -25.99
N LEU A 30 -16.52 27.30 -26.37
CA LEU A 30 -15.46 28.29 -26.54
C LEU A 30 -14.78 28.59 -25.19
N THR A 31 -15.54 28.71 -24.10
CA THR A 31 -14.98 28.85 -22.74
C THR A 31 -14.14 27.62 -22.37
N MET A 32 -14.58 26.41 -22.71
CA MET A 32 -13.79 25.19 -22.46
C MET A 32 -12.47 25.18 -23.24
N GLN A 33 -12.43 25.77 -24.44
CA GLN A 33 -11.21 25.87 -25.25
C GLN A 33 -10.13 26.75 -24.63
N GLU A 34 -10.44 27.56 -23.61
CA GLU A 34 -9.44 28.30 -22.83
C GLU A 34 -8.57 27.37 -21.96
N HIS A 35 -9.08 26.19 -21.61
CA HIS A 35 -8.44 25.25 -20.68
C HIS A 35 -8.10 23.90 -21.32
N TYR A 36 -8.85 23.48 -22.33
CA TYR A 36 -8.71 22.18 -22.99
C TYR A 36 -8.41 22.35 -24.48
N SER A 37 -7.65 21.42 -25.05
CA SER A 37 -7.44 21.41 -26.50
C SER A 37 -8.76 21.10 -27.22
N ARG A 38 -8.93 21.69 -28.41
CA ARG A 38 -10.09 21.42 -29.26
C ARG A 38 -10.28 19.93 -29.54
N ASP A 39 -9.19 19.19 -29.73
CA ASP A 39 -9.23 17.74 -29.97
C ASP A 39 -9.82 16.98 -28.77
N LEU A 40 -9.43 17.33 -27.55
CA LEU A 40 -9.93 16.70 -26.33
C LEU A 40 -11.42 17.02 -26.11
N ILE A 41 -11.84 18.26 -26.37
CA ILE A 41 -13.26 18.66 -26.34
C ILE A 41 -14.05 17.89 -27.40
N THR A 42 -13.48 17.70 -28.59
CA THR A 42 -14.12 16.93 -29.67
C THR A 42 -14.28 15.45 -29.29
N GLU A 43 -13.30 14.86 -28.61
CA GLU A 43 -13.39 13.51 -28.08
C GLU A 43 -14.50 13.39 -27.02
N ALA A 44 -14.51 14.28 -26.02
CA ALA A 44 -15.55 14.31 -24.99
C ALA A 44 -16.95 14.52 -25.59
N LEU A 45 -17.08 15.43 -26.56
CA LEU A 45 -18.32 15.63 -27.32
C LEU A 45 -18.77 14.35 -28.00
N ARG A 46 -17.87 13.58 -28.63
CA ARG A 46 -18.22 12.30 -29.27
C ARG A 46 -18.72 11.27 -28.26
N THR A 47 -18.07 11.16 -27.10
CA THR A 47 -18.47 10.26 -26.02
C THR A 47 -19.86 10.62 -25.52
N VAL A 48 -20.07 11.87 -25.09
CA VAL A 48 -21.36 12.36 -24.58
C VAL A 48 -22.45 12.26 -25.64
N THR A 49 -22.15 12.58 -26.91
CA THR A 49 -23.10 12.40 -28.03
C THR A 49 -23.52 10.94 -28.16
N ALA A 50 -22.56 10.01 -28.08
CA ALA A 50 -22.83 8.58 -28.22
C ALA A 50 -23.68 8.05 -27.05
N GLU A 51 -23.44 8.53 -25.83
CA GLU A 51 -24.21 8.20 -24.64
C GLU A 51 -25.65 8.71 -24.73
N ILE A 52 -25.86 10.00 -25.02
CA ILE A 52 -27.20 10.58 -25.24
C ILE A 52 -27.95 9.81 -26.32
N ARG A 53 -27.26 9.48 -27.42
CA ARG A 53 -27.83 8.64 -28.49
C ARG A 53 -28.26 7.28 -27.98
N GLY A 54 -27.45 6.63 -27.13
CA GLY A 54 -27.76 5.35 -26.49
C GLY A 54 -28.99 5.44 -25.58
N GLN A 55 -29.06 6.48 -24.74
CA GLN A 55 -30.18 6.73 -23.83
C GLN A 55 -31.50 6.92 -24.58
N ILE A 56 -31.52 7.68 -25.68
CA ILE A 56 -32.71 7.84 -26.54
C ILE A 56 -33.12 6.50 -27.16
N LEU A 57 -32.16 5.73 -27.67
CA LEU A 57 -32.43 4.41 -28.28
C LEU A 57 -33.00 3.40 -27.27
N ASN A 58 -32.57 3.47 -26.02
CA ASN A 58 -33.06 2.65 -24.92
C ASN A 58 -34.37 3.17 -24.30
N ALA A 59 -34.85 4.34 -24.74
CA ALA A 59 -36.00 5.06 -24.16
C ALA A 59 -35.80 5.45 -22.69
N GLU A 60 -34.55 5.72 -22.29
CA GLU A 60 -34.19 6.27 -20.98
C GLU A 60 -34.47 7.78 -20.92
N ILE A 61 -34.30 8.48 -22.05
CA ILE A 61 -34.69 9.88 -22.22
C ILE A 61 -35.52 10.04 -23.50
N VAL A 62 -36.46 10.99 -23.48
CA VAL A 62 -37.37 11.26 -24.60
C VAL A 62 -36.82 12.36 -25.52
N GLU A 63 -35.96 13.22 -24.99
CA GLU A 63 -35.42 14.41 -25.67
C GLU A 63 -33.93 14.56 -25.38
N PRO A 64 -33.11 15.06 -26.33
CA PRO A 64 -31.74 15.42 -26.03
C PRO A 64 -31.70 16.60 -25.03
N PRO A 65 -30.64 16.69 -24.20
CA PRO A 65 -30.48 17.81 -23.27
C PRO A 65 -30.31 19.13 -24.01
N ASP A 66 -30.69 20.23 -23.35
CA ASP A 66 -30.41 21.58 -23.84
C ASP A 66 -28.89 21.86 -23.85
N GLU A 67 -28.47 22.96 -24.49
CA GLU A 67 -27.05 23.30 -24.66
C GLU A 67 -26.30 23.42 -23.33
N SER A 68 -26.98 23.93 -22.28
CA SER A 68 -26.38 24.10 -20.96
C SER A 68 -26.13 22.75 -20.28
N ALA A 69 -27.13 21.87 -20.27
CA ALA A 69 -27.02 20.52 -19.74
C ALA A 69 -26.02 19.68 -20.56
N TYR A 70 -26.00 19.85 -21.87
CA TYR A 70 -25.02 19.21 -22.75
C TYR A 70 -23.60 19.65 -22.42
N ALA A 71 -23.37 20.97 -22.27
CA ALA A 71 -22.08 21.51 -21.88
C ALA A 71 -21.66 21.03 -20.48
N ALA A 72 -22.60 20.88 -19.54
CA ALA A 72 -22.31 20.31 -18.22
C ALA A 72 -21.84 18.86 -18.30
N LEU A 73 -22.49 18.02 -19.13
CA LEU A 73 -22.07 16.63 -19.37
C LEU A 73 -20.68 16.56 -20.00
N VAL A 74 -20.40 17.39 -21.00
CA VAL A 74 -19.08 17.44 -21.66
C VAL A 74 -18.00 17.93 -20.70
N ARG A 75 -18.32 18.92 -19.85
CA ARG A 75 -17.40 19.37 -18.80
C ARG A 75 -17.07 18.24 -17.83
N ALA A 76 -18.08 17.51 -17.36
CA ALA A 76 -17.87 16.38 -16.45
C ALA A 76 -17.01 15.28 -17.09
N GLU A 77 -17.21 14.99 -18.38
CA GLU A 77 -16.38 14.05 -19.12
C GLU A 77 -14.94 14.54 -19.25
N LEU A 78 -14.72 15.83 -19.57
CA LEU A 78 -13.38 16.42 -19.62
C LEU A 78 -12.67 16.40 -18.27
N GLU A 79 -13.38 16.73 -17.20
CA GLU A 79 -12.87 16.65 -15.83
C GLU A 79 -12.51 15.21 -15.45
N SER A 80 -13.34 14.23 -15.83
CA SER A 80 -13.06 12.80 -15.63
C SER A 80 -11.82 12.33 -16.41
N LEU A 81 -11.72 12.68 -17.69
CA LEU A 81 -10.60 12.31 -18.56
C LEU A 81 -9.26 12.91 -18.10
N THR A 82 -9.30 14.09 -17.50
CA THR A 82 -8.09 14.81 -17.04
C THR A 82 -7.81 14.62 -15.56
N ALA A 83 -8.71 13.99 -14.81
CA ALA A 83 -8.52 13.71 -13.39
C ALA A 83 -7.41 12.68 -13.16
N PRO A 84 -6.56 12.85 -12.12
CA PRO A 84 -5.61 11.83 -11.71
C PRO A 84 -6.32 10.54 -11.30
N THR A 85 -5.92 9.41 -11.89
CA THR A 85 -6.39 8.09 -11.48
C THR A 85 -5.82 7.67 -10.12
N LEU A 86 -4.57 8.06 -9.84
CA LEU A 86 -3.96 7.95 -8.51
C LEU A 86 -4.35 9.17 -7.68
N ARG A 87 -5.21 8.95 -6.69
CA ARG A 87 -5.74 10.00 -5.81
C ARG A 87 -5.59 9.63 -4.33
N PRO A 88 -5.55 10.62 -3.42
CA PRO A 88 -5.61 10.36 -1.99
C PRO A 88 -6.90 9.63 -1.61
N ILE A 89 -6.81 8.75 -0.62
CA ILE A 89 -7.92 7.96 -0.10
C ILE A 89 -7.89 8.02 1.43
N VAL A 90 -9.05 8.09 2.07
CA VAL A 90 -9.18 7.86 3.51
C VAL A 90 -9.28 6.36 3.77
N ASN A 91 -8.30 5.84 4.50
CA ASN A 91 -8.37 4.48 5.03
C ASN A 91 -9.10 4.49 6.38
N ALA A 92 -10.30 3.91 6.42
CA ALA A 92 -11.08 3.65 7.63
C ALA A 92 -11.45 2.16 7.74
N THR A 93 -10.61 1.29 7.16
CA THR A 93 -10.84 -0.17 7.15
C THR A 93 -10.43 -0.84 8.46
N GLY A 94 -9.63 -0.17 9.28
CA GLY A 94 -9.00 -0.76 10.46
C GLY A 94 -7.73 -1.55 10.14
N THR A 95 -7.32 -1.66 8.88
CA THR A 95 -6.01 -2.22 8.52
C THR A 95 -5.00 -1.09 8.36
N ILE A 96 -3.98 -1.02 9.22
CA ILE A 96 -3.05 0.11 9.27
C ILE A 96 -2.10 0.08 8.07
N THR A 97 -1.28 -0.97 7.91
CA THR A 97 -0.49 -1.20 6.69
C THR A 97 -1.31 -1.94 5.65
N HIS A 98 -2.05 -1.18 4.85
CA HIS A 98 -2.95 -1.72 3.85
C HIS A 98 -2.27 -1.82 2.48
N THR A 99 -2.09 -3.05 1.98
CA THR A 99 -1.40 -3.34 0.70
C THR A 99 -2.08 -2.66 -0.49
N ASN A 100 -3.40 -2.79 -0.62
CA ASN A 100 -4.14 -2.15 -1.72
C ASN A 100 -4.18 -0.61 -1.65
N LEU A 101 -3.93 0.00 -0.48
CA LEU A 101 -4.00 1.45 -0.29
C LEU A 101 -2.60 2.10 -0.19
N GLY A 102 -1.55 1.40 -0.63
CA GLY A 102 -0.20 1.96 -0.72
C GLY A 102 0.68 1.77 0.53
N ARG A 103 0.29 0.88 1.46
CA ARG A 103 1.05 0.49 2.65
C ARG A 103 1.36 1.67 3.60
N SER A 104 2.59 2.19 3.55
CA SER A 104 3.13 3.14 4.52
C SER A 104 2.99 4.59 4.07
N LEU A 105 2.58 5.44 5.00
CA LEU A 105 2.57 6.88 4.81
C LEU A 105 3.95 7.46 5.15
N LEU A 106 4.48 8.30 4.26
CA LEU A 106 5.72 9.03 4.51
C LEU A 106 5.51 10.12 5.57
N SER A 107 6.51 10.32 6.42
CA SER A 107 6.55 11.47 7.31
C SER A 107 6.64 12.78 6.53
N ALA A 108 6.38 13.91 7.21
CA ALA A 108 6.57 15.23 6.62
C ALA A 108 8.02 15.43 6.12
N SER A 109 9.01 15.03 6.92
CA SER A 109 10.43 15.12 6.55
C SER A 109 10.79 14.23 5.36
N ALA A 110 10.25 13.02 5.27
CA ALA A 110 10.47 12.14 4.13
C ALA A 110 9.81 12.67 2.85
N SER A 111 8.60 13.23 2.97
CA SER A 111 7.88 13.85 1.85
C SER A 111 8.62 15.10 1.34
N GLU A 112 9.13 15.93 2.24
CA GLU A 112 9.94 17.11 1.89
C GLU A 112 11.25 16.70 1.20
N SER A 113 11.98 15.74 1.76
CA SER A 113 13.20 15.20 1.13
C SER A 113 12.94 14.63 -0.25
N LEU A 114 11.81 13.93 -0.46
CA LEU A 114 11.41 13.43 -1.77
C LEU A 114 11.15 14.58 -2.74
N ALA A 115 10.40 15.61 -2.33
CA ALA A 115 10.11 16.78 -3.17
C ALA A 115 11.41 17.53 -3.55
N GLN A 116 12.32 17.72 -2.59
CA GLN A 116 13.63 18.33 -2.85
C GLN A 116 14.46 17.49 -3.82
N ALA A 117 14.51 16.18 -3.64
CA ALA A 117 15.21 15.29 -4.54
C ALA A 117 14.58 15.26 -5.94
N ALA A 118 13.26 15.40 -6.05
CA ALA A 118 12.56 15.46 -7.33
C ALA A 118 12.89 16.76 -8.09
N ALA A 119 12.85 17.90 -7.40
CA ALA A 119 13.02 19.22 -7.99
C ALA A 119 14.47 19.59 -8.32
N ASN A 120 15.46 18.91 -7.74
CA ASN A 120 16.87 19.30 -7.84
C ASN A 120 17.79 18.16 -8.34
N TYR A 121 18.97 18.57 -8.82
CA TYR A 121 20.13 17.67 -8.87
C TYR A 121 20.58 17.34 -7.44
N VAL A 122 21.02 16.11 -7.20
CA VAL A 122 21.42 15.63 -5.88
C VAL A 122 22.72 14.84 -5.97
N ASN A 123 23.45 14.77 -4.85
CA ASN A 123 24.71 14.03 -4.71
C ASN A 123 24.51 12.50 -4.60
N LEU A 124 23.68 11.92 -5.48
CA LEU A 124 23.28 10.51 -5.42
C LEU A 124 24.45 9.54 -5.58
N GLU A 125 25.31 9.79 -6.58
CA GLU A 125 26.53 8.99 -6.86
C GLU A 125 27.73 9.93 -7.01
N TYR A 126 27.74 11.03 -6.25
CA TYR A 126 28.77 12.04 -6.30
C TYR A 126 29.25 12.36 -4.88
N ASP A 127 30.55 12.24 -4.66
CA ASP A 127 31.16 12.46 -3.36
C ASP A 127 31.63 13.92 -3.26
N LEU A 128 30.98 14.71 -2.39
CA LEU A 128 31.23 16.14 -2.27
C LEU A 128 32.62 16.48 -1.71
N ASN A 129 33.26 15.55 -0.98
CA ASN A 129 34.58 15.79 -0.40
C ASN A 129 35.68 15.59 -1.45
N THR A 130 35.51 14.59 -2.32
CA THR A 130 36.52 14.24 -3.34
C THR A 130 36.25 14.88 -4.70
N GLY A 131 35.02 15.34 -4.96
CA GLY A 131 34.59 15.79 -6.29
C GLY A 131 34.50 14.66 -7.32
N GLY A 132 34.48 13.40 -6.89
CA GLY A 132 34.50 12.22 -7.74
C GLY A 132 33.21 11.40 -7.70
N ARG A 133 33.20 10.29 -8.45
CA ARG A 133 32.12 9.32 -8.43
C ARG A 133 32.05 8.64 -7.05
N GLY A 134 30.87 8.70 -6.43
CA GLY A 134 30.54 8.04 -5.17
C GLY A 134 29.66 6.81 -5.36
N HIS A 135 29.35 6.15 -4.23
CA HIS A 135 28.38 5.04 -4.17
C HIS A 135 27.12 5.50 -3.43
N ARG A 136 25.95 5.22 -3.99
CA ARG A 136 24.66 5.67 -3.44
C ARG A 136 24.35 5.11 -2.06
N ASP A 137 24.83 3.89 -1.76
CA ASP A 137 24.60 3.25 -0.46
C ASP A 137 25.20 4.08 0.69
N LYS A 138 26.21 4.93 0.44
CA LYS A 138 26.77 5.85 1.45
C LYS A 138 25.73 6.77 2.08
N LEU A 139 24.60 7.00 1.40
CA LEU A 139 23.53 7.86 1.91
C LEU A 139 22.71 7.18 3.02
N THR A 140 22.55 5.85 2.98
CA THR A 140 21.71 5.10 3.94
C THR A 140 22.51 4.15 4.83
N GLU A 141 23.65 3.64 4.35
CA GLU A 141 24.45 2.63 5.04
C GLU A 141 24.92 3.05 6.44
N PRO A 142 25.46 4.27 6.67
CA PRO A 142 25.85 4.68 8.02
C PRO A 142 24.68 4.69 9.01
N LEU A 143 23.46 5.00 8.53
CA LEU A 143 22.25 4.98 9.34
C LEU A 143 21.85 3.54 9.65
N LEU A 144 21.84 2.66 8.64
CA LEU A 144 21.51 1.24 8.81
C LEU A 144 22.52 0.53 9.71
N GLN A 145 23.81 0.78 9.57
CA GLN A 145 24.85 0.24 10.47
C GLN A 145 24.56 0.66 11.92
N ARG A 146 24.26 1.94 12.16
CA ARG A 146 23.95 2.44 13.51
C ARG A 146 22.65 1.86 14.08
N LEU A 147 21.64 1.67 13.24
CA LEU A 147 20.31 1.20 13.66
C LEU A 147 20.28 -0.32 13.84
N THR A 148 21.01 -1.08 13.04
CA THR A 148 20.93 -2.56 13.00
C THR A 148 22.16 -3.26 13.56
N GLY A 149 23.30 -2.57 13.65
CA GLY A 149 24.59 -3.20 14.01
C GLY A 149 25.26 -3.97 12.87
N CYS A 150 24.71 -3.95 11.64
CA CYS A 150 25.31 -4.66 10.52
C CYS A 150 26.68 -4.09 10.13
N GLU A 151 27.49 -4.89 9.45
CA GLU A 151 28.79 -4.44 8.91
C GLU A 151 28.61 -3.64 7.62
N ALA A 152 27.67 -4.04 6.76
CA ALA A 152 27.36 -3.36 5.51
C ALA A 152 25.88 -3.49 5.15
N SER A 153 25.43 -2.64 4.23
CA SER A 153 24.05 -2.68 3.73
C SER A 153 23.90 -2.21 2.28
N THR A 154 22.90 -2.71 1.58
CA THR A 154 22.54 -2.21 0.25
C THR A 154 21.03 -2.19 0.05
N ILE A 155 20.56 -1.42 -0.94
CA ILE A 155 19.15 -1.15 -1.16
C ILE A 155 18.75 -1.45 -2.60
N VAL A 156 17.70 -2.24 -2.76
CA VAL A 156 17.08 -2.62 -4.03
C VAL A 156 15.59 -2.27 -4.06
N ASN A 157 14.95 -2.46 -5.21
CA ASN A 157 13.60 -1.96 -5.51
C ASN A 157 12.53 -2.31 -4.44
N ASN A 158 12.51 -3.56 -3.98
CA ASN A 158 11.59 -4.07 -2.96
C ASN A 158 12.19 -5.34 -2.32
N ASN A 159 11.57 -5.86 -1.27
CA ASN A 159 12.09 -7.04 -0.58
C ASN A 159 12.09 -8.31 -1.45
N ALA A 160 11.16 -8.44 -2.39
CA ALA A 160 11.18 -9.54 -3.36
C ALA A 160 12.47 -9.54 -4.21
N ALA A 161 12.89 -8.35 -4.66
CA ALA A 161 14.15 -8.15 -5.35
C ALA A 161 15.36 -8.42 -4.42
N ALA A 162 15.24 -8.10 -3.12
CA ALA A 162 16.29 -8.38 -2.14
C ALA A 162 16.53 -9.87 -1.97
N VAL A 163 15.46 -10.65 -1.77
CA VAL A 163 15.50 -12.10 -1.66
C VAL A 163 16.05 -12.73 -2.95
N LEU A 164 15.51 -12.35 -4.10
CA LEU A 164 15.98 -12.83 -5.41
C LEU A 164 17.49 -12.57 -5.59
N LEU A 165 17.94 -11.35 -5.33
CA LEU A 165 19.32 -10.95 -5.53
C LEU A 165 20.27 -11.67 -4.57
N ALA A 166 19.90 -11.78 -3.29
CA ALA A 166 20.71 -12.47 -2.30
C ALA A 166 20.85 -13.96 -2.64
N LEU A 167 19.74 -14.65 -2.94
CA LEU A 167 19.75 -16.06 -3.34
C LEU A 167 20.57 -16.29 -4.62
N ASN A 168 20.36 -15.47 -5.64
CA ASN A 168 21.10 -15.57 -6.90
C ASN A 168 22.61 -15.33 -6.71
N THR A 169 22.99 -14.44 -5.80
CA THR A 169 24.39 -14.13 -5.54
C THR A 169 25.07 -15.23 -4.72
N LEU A 170 24.40 -15.72 -3.68
CA LEU A 170 25.02 -16.57 -2.67
C LEU A 170 24.93 -18.07 -3.01
N ALA A 171 23.91 -18.49 -3.76
CA ALA A 171 23.59 -19.92 -3.91
C ALA A 171 23.20 -20.35 -5.33
N ARG A 172 23.44 -19.54 -6.37
CA ARG A 172 23.10 -19.94 -7.74
C ARG A 172 23.78 -21.25 -8.14
N GLY A 173 22.99 -22.18 -8.66
CA GLY A 173 23.40 -23.52 -9.07
C GLY A 173 23.66 -24.48 -7.91
N LYS A 174 23.33 -24.09 -6.67
CA LYS A 174 23.57 -24.84 -5.44
C LYS A 174 22.30 -24.95 -4.59
N GLU A 175 22.35 -25.82 -3.59
CA GLU A 175 21.21 -26.11 -2.72
C GLU A 175 21.04 -25.04 -1.63
N VAL A 176 19.80 -24.63 -1.42
CA VAL A 176 19.38 -23.75 -0.34
C VAL A 176 18.41 -24.51 0.56
N ILE A 177 18.81 -24.71 1.82
CA ILE A 177 18.01 -25.42 2.81
C ILE A 177 16.98 -24.47 3.40
N VAL A 178 15.71 -24.85 3.40
CA VAL A 178 14.61 -24.03 3.96
C VAL A 178 13.51 -24.92 4.54
N SER A 179 12.88 -24.49 5.62
CA SER A 179 11.75 -25.19 6.21
C SER A 179 10.56 -25.24 5.24
N ARG A 180 9.93 -26.41 5.08
CA ARG A 180 8.70 -26.56 4.27
C ARG A 180 7.58 -25.65 4.76
N GLY A 181 7.52 -25.43 6.07
CA GLY A 181 6.55 -24.52 6.70
C GLY A 181 6.80 -23.04 6.41
N GLU A 182 7.90 -22.68 5.72
CA GLU A 182 8.31 -21.31 5.39
C GLU A 182 8.27 -21.03 3.87
N LEU A 183 7.73 -21.96 3.07
CA LEU A 183 7.49 -21.77 1.62
C LEU A 183 6.20 -20.99 1.37
N ILE A 184 6.24 -19.71 1.69
CA ILE A 184 5.06 -18.83 1.80
C ILE A 184 4.67 -18.19 0.47
N GLU A 185 3.40 -17.76 0.40
CA GLU A 185 2.88 -16.88 -0.65
C GLU A 185 2.44 -15.55 -0.04
N ILE A 186 2.94 -14.43 -0.58
CA ILE A 186 2.62 -13.07 -0.14
C ILE A 186 2.00 -12.29 -1.30
N GLY A 187 0.85 -11.64 -1.04
CA GLY A 187 0.27 -10.67 -1.98
C GLY A 187 -0.17 -11.27 -3.33
N GLY A 188 -0.46 -12.58 -3.38
CA GLY A 188 -1.05 -13.28 -4.52
C GLY A 188 -0.12 -13.62 -5.69
N ALA A 189 1.13 -13.14 -5.70
CA ALA A 189 2.07 -13.38 -6.79
C ALA A 189 3.53 -13.63 -6.35
N PHE A 190 3.88 -13.35 -5.09
CA PHE A 190 5.21 -13.62 -4.58
C PHE A 190 5.21 -14.93 -3.81
N ARG A 191 5.85 -15.97 -4.37
CA ARG A 191 5.96 -17.30 -3.77
C ARG A 191 7.43 -17.62 -3.60
N ILE A 192 7.85 -18.00 -2.39
CA ILE A 192 9.27 -18.32 -2.11
C ILE A 192 9.82 -19.39 -3.08
N PRO A 193 9.12 -20.50 -3.37
CA PRO A 193 9.59 -21.48 -4.35
C PRO A 193 9.86 -20.88 -5.74
N ASP A 194 8.95 -20.07 -6.26
CA ASP A 194 9.06 -19.48 -7.59
C ASP A 194 10.22 -18.47 -7.66
N VAL A 195 10.47 -17.74 -6.56
CA VAL A 195 11.61 -16.81 -6.43
C VAL A 195 12.93 -17.56 -6.34
N MET A 196 12.97 -18.69 -5.62
CA MET A 196 14.15 -19.55 -5.56
C MET A 196 14.48 -20.13 -6.93
N GLU A 197 13.48 -20.64 -7.66
CA GLU A 197 13.64 -21.12 -9.03
C GLU A 197 14.18 -20.00 -9.94
N ALA A 198 13.57 -18.81 -9.91
CA ALA A 198 14.00 -17.65 -10.70
C ALA A 198 15.42 -17.16 -10.32
N SER A 199 15.83 -17.33 -9.05
CA SER A 199 17.18 -17.02 -8.60
C SER A 199 18.23 -18.01 -9.12
N GLY A 200 17.79 -19.16 -9.66
CA GLY A 200 18.65 -20.25 -10.11
C GLY A 200 19.21 -21.08 -8.97
N THR A 201 18.58 -21.08 -7.79
CA THR A 201 18.95 -21.94 -6.67
C THR A 201 18.19 -23.26 -6.74
N ILE A 202 18.70 -24.28 -6.06
CA ILE A 202 18.06 -25.59 -5.93
C ILE A 202 17.37 -25.62 -4.57
N LEU A 203 16.03 -25.69 -4.57
CA LEU A 203 15.24 -25.79 -3.34
C LEU A 203 15.51 -27.12 -2.62
N ARG A 204 16.03 -27.05 -1.40
CA ARG A 204 16.19 -28.18 -0.49
C ARG A 204 15.28 -28.00 0.72
N GLU A 205 14.00 -28.34 0.55
CA GLU A 205 13.01 -28.22 1.62
C GLU A 205 13.18 -29.29 2.71
N VAL A 206 13.04 -28.90 3.98
CA VAL A 206 13.19 -29.78 5.16
C VAL A 206 12.00 -29.68 6.11
N GLY A 207 11.87 -30.66 7.00
CA GLY A 207 10.79 -30.70 7.99
C GLY A 207 9.40 -30.84 7.35
N THR A 208 8.39 -30.34 8.07
CA THR A 208 6.97 -30.40 7.69
C THR A 208 6.32 -29.02 7.83
N THR A 209 5.08 -28.87 7.37
CA THR A 209 4.36 -27.59 7.41
C THR A 209 4.27 -26.98 8.81
N ASN A 210 3.95 -27.80 9.81
CA ASN A 210 3.77 -27.35 11.18
C ASN A 210 5.02 -27.53 12.04
N ARG A 211 5.85 -28.55 11.77
CA ARG A 211 7.03 -28.86 12.59
C ARG A 211 8.28 -29.01 11.73
N THR A 212 9.26 -28.19 12.06
CA THR A 212 10.64 -28.34 11.62
C THR A 212 11.52 -28.37 12.85
N HIS A 213 12.54 -29.23 12.84
CA HIS A 213 13.53 -29.39 13.89
C HIS A 213 14.92 -29.07 13.34
N LEU A 214 15.86 -28.70 14.22
CA LEU A 214 17.23 -28.37 13.81
C LEU A 214 17.92 -29.53 13.08
N ARG A 215 17.67 -30.77 13.51
CA ARG A 215 18.16 -31.98 12.85
C ARG A 215 17.70 -32.12 11.39
N ASP A 216 16.56 -31.53 11.03
CA ASP A 216 16.05 -31.59 9.66
C ASP A 216 16.93 -30.73 8.73
N TYR A 217 17.42 -29.59 9.23
CA TYR A 217 18.43 -28.78 8.56
C TYR A 217 19.77 -29.53 8.49
N GLU A 218 20.26 -30.03 9.63
CA GLU A 218 21.55 -30.73 9.71
C GLU A 218 21.65 -31.92 8.75
N ASN A 219 20.62 -32.78 8.72
CA ASN A 219 20.58 -33.95 7.84
C ASN A 219 20.52 -33.61 6.34
N ALA A 220 20.17 -32.37 5.98
CA ALA A 220 20.09 -31.94 4.59
C ALA A 220 21.40 -31.37 4.05
N ILE A 221 22.36 -31.05 4.93
CA ILE A 221 23.65 -30.48 4.57
C ILE A 221 24.46 -31.49 3.74
N ASN A 222 25.02 -31.03 2.62
CA ASN A 222 25.90 -31.78 1.74
C ASN A 222 26.84 -30.85 0.97
N GLU A 223 27.69 -31.40 0.10
CA GLU A 223 28.69 -30.66 -0.67
C GLU A 223 28.10 -29.59 -1.63
N ASN A 224 26.82 -29.71 -1.98
CA ASN A 224 26.11 -28.74 -2.82
C ASN A 224 25.37 -27.68 -2.00
N THR A 225 25.32 -27.80 -0.67
CA THR A 225 24.68 -26.79 0.19
C THR A 225 25.45 -25.47 0.14
N ALA A 226 24.76 -24.38 -0.16
CA ALA A 226 25.34 -23.04 -0.24
C ALA A 226 24.75 -22.03 0.73
N LEU A 227 23.55 -22.29 1.26
CA LEU A 227 22.85 -21.35 2.12
C LEU A 227 21.80 -22.06 2.97
N MET A 228 21.67 -21.66 4.23
CA MET A 228 20.48 -21.94 5.03
C MET A 228 19.59 -20.70 5.04
N LEU A 229 18.37 -20.85 4.54
CA LEU A 229 17.37 -19.80 4.48
C LEU A 229 16.33 -20.01 5.59
N LYS A 230 16.02 -18.91 6.27
CA LYS A 230 14.84 -18.77 7.11
C LYS A 230 13.91 -17.70 6.53
N VAL A 231 12.61 -17.96 6.46
CA VAL A 231 11.63 -16.95 6.02
C VAL A 231 10.63 -16.71 7.13
N HIS A 232 10.48 -15.44 7.53
CA HIS A 232 9.52 -15.06 8.56
C HIS A 232 8.08 -15.16 8.02
N PRO A 233 7.16 -15.89 8.69
CA PRO A 233 5.76 -16.02 8.26
C PRO A 233 4.96 -14.75 8.55
N SER A 234 5.26 -13.66 7.84
CA SER A 234 4.68 -12.34 8.08
C SER A 234 3.20 -12.21 7.72
N ASN A 235 2.60 -13.18 7.03
CA ASN A 235 1.21 -13.08 6.56
C ASN A 235 0.29 -14.23 6.96
N TYR A 236 0.71 -15.10 7.88
CA TYR A 236 -0.13 -16.12 8.50
C TYR A 236 0.53 -16.64 9.77
N LYS A 237 -0.18 -17.46 10.54
CA LYS A 237 0.37 -18.16 11.70
C LYS A 237 -0.12 -19.59 11.73
N VAL A 238 0.77 -20.54 12.00
CA VAL A 238 0.39 -21.94 12.28
C VAL A 238 0.11 -22.05 13.77
N VAL A 239 -1.13 -22.41 14.12
CA VAL A 239 -1.59 -22.55 15.51
C VAL A 239 -1.80 -24.03 15.84
N GLY A 240 -1.43 -24.43 17.06
CA GLY A 240 -1.53 -25.82 17.54
C GLY A 240 -0.15 -26.46 17.71
N PHE A 241 0.02 -27.69 17.22
CA PHE A 241 1.28 -28.44 17.32
C PHE A 241 2.32 -27.95 16.31
N ALA A 242 2.86 -26.75 16.53
CA ALA A 242 3.87 -26.15 15.67
C ALA A 242 5.23 -26.00 16.36
N SER A 243 6.32 -26.16 15.62
CA SER A 243 7.68 -25.89 16.08
C SER A 243 8.57 -25.47 14.92
N THR A 244 9.45 -24.50 15.15
CA THR A 244 10.50 -24.09 14.23
C THR A 244 11.78 -23.89 15.04
N PRO A 245 12.97 -24.20 14.48
CA PRO A 245 14.22 -23.77 15.07
C PRO A 245 14.27 -22.24 15.13
N THR A 246 14.95 -21.70 16.13
CA THR A 246 15.25 -20.28 16.20
C THR A 246 16.31 -19.90 15.18
N MET A 247 16.47 -18.60 14.92
CA MET A 247 17.51 -18.17 13.98
C MET A 247 18.91 -18.37 14.58
N GLU A 248 19.06 -18.22 15.90
CA GLU A 248 20.29 -18.48 16.64
C GLU A 248 20.75 -19.93 16.46
N GLU A 249 19.84 -20.91 16.60
CA GLU A 249 20.14 -22.34 16.38
C GLU A 249 20.59 -22.61 14.93
N ILE A 250 19.95 -21.97 13.94
CA ILE A 250 20.33 -22.11 12.52
C ILE A 250 21.70 -21.47 12.25
N THR A 251 21.99 -20.31 12.84
CA THR A 251 23.29 -19.66 12.71
C THR A 251 24.41 -20.48 13.34
N GLU A 252 24.21 -21.04 14.53
CA GLU A 252 25.18 -21.93 15.18
C GLU A 252 25.49 -23.15 14.31
N LEU A 253 24.45 -23.75 13.70
CA LEU A 253 24.61 -24.85 12.75
C LEU A 253 25.36 -24.41 11.49
N GLY A 254 25.03 -23.24 10.94
CA GLY A 254 25.73 -22.65 9.80
C GLY A 254 27.23 -22.47 10.06
N GLN A 255 27.59 -21.97 11.24
CA GLN A 255 28.98 -21.83 11.67
C GLN A 255 29.69 -23.18 11.81
N GLN A 256 29.01 -24.19 12.37
CA GLN A 256 29.57 -25.53 12.53
C GLN A 256 29.95 -26.19 11.19
N TYR A 257 29.15 -25.95 10.15
CA TYR A 257 29.32 -26.56 8.82
C TYR A 257 29.90 -25.63 7.75
N ASP A 258 30.30 -24.40 8.12
CA ASP A 258 30.79 -23.36 7.19
C ASP A 258 29.79 -23.04 6.05
N VAL A 259 28.50 -22.99 6.39
CA VAL A 259 27.41 -22.65 5.46
C VAL A 259 26.79 -21.32 5.90
N PRO A 260 26.73 -20.30 5.02
CA PRO A 260 26.16 -19.01 5.37
C PRO A 260 24.64 -19.11 5.59
N THR A 261 24.13 -18.14 6.34
CA THR A 261 22.73 -18.03 6.73
C THR A 261 22.09 -16.76 6.19
N MET A 262 20.84 -16.89 5.76
CA MET A 262 20.03 -15.76 5.33
C MET A 262 18.67 -15.81 6.01
N GLU A 263 18.18 -14.67 6.48
CA GLU A 263 16.81 -14.51 6.94
C GLU A 263 16.06 -13.49 6.09
N ASP A 264 14.97 -13.92 5.46
CA ASP A 264 13.96 -12.99 4.97
C ASP A 264 13.01 -12.61 6.10
N LEU A 265 13.31 -11.51 6.77
CA LEU A 265 12.52 -10.98 7.87
C LEU A 265 11.21 -10.37 7.36
N GLY A 266 11.21 -9.82 6.15
CA GLY A 266 10.04 -9.29 5.47
C GLY A 266 9.50 -7.97 6.03
N SER A 267 9.10 -7.93 7.30
CA SER A 267 8.36 -6.81 7.95
C SER A 267 9.21 -5.58 8.23
N GLY A 268 10.49 -5.78 8.56
CA GLY A 268 11.48 -4.71 8.71
C GLY A 268 11.34 -3.88 9.98
N SER A 269 10.99 -4.50 11.11
CA SER A 269 10.97 -3.77 12.38
C SER A 269 12.39 -3.38 12.82
N LEU A 270 12.65 -2.07 12.94
CA LEU A 270 13.93 -1.54 13.44
C LEU A 270 13.98 -1.37 14.95
N ILE A 271 12.82 -1.50 15.62
CA ILE A 271 12.64 -1.24 17.04
C ILE A 271 11.77 -2.33 17.66
N ASP A 272 11.94 -2.58 18.95
CA ASP A 272 11.05 -3.44 19.70
C ASP A 272 9.69 -2.73 19.88
N LEU A 273 8.63 -3.31 19.32
CA LEU A 273 7.29 -2.74 19.35
C LEU A 273 6.57 -3.02 20.69
N THR A 274 7.04 -4.00 21.47
CA THR A 274 6.43 -4.36 22.76
C THR A 274 6.53 -3.23 23.78
N ARG A 275 7.55 -2.36 23.66
CA ARG A 275 7.71 -1.13 24.45
C ARG A 275 6.55 -0.14 24.28
N TYR A 276 5.75 -0.30 23.23
CA TYR A 276 4.53 0.48 22.98
C TYR A 276 3.24 -0.32 23.21
N GLY A 277 3.31 -1.49 23.84
CA GLY A 277 2.16 -2.37 24.07
C GLY A 277 1.65 -3.07 22.80
N LEU A 278 2.49 -3.15 21.77
CA LEU A 278 2.18 -3.87 20.52
C LEU A 278 2.69 -5.32 20.58
N PRO A 279 2.17 -6.22 19.73
CA PRO A 279 2.70 -7.57 19.56
C PRO A 279 4.20 -7.57 19.26
N TYR A 280 4.91 -8.59 19.75
CA TYR A 280 6.32 -8.77 19.40
C TYR A 280 6.46 -9.10 17.92
N GLU A 281 7.40 -8.43 17.29
CA GLU A 281 7.84 -8.70 15.92
C GLU A 281 9.37 -8.75 15.91
N PRO A 282 9.98 -9.70 15.20
CA PRO A 282 11.44 -9.78 15.08
C PRO A 282 12.09 -8.44 14.70
N VAL A 283 13.09 -8.04 15.50
CA VAL A 283 13.83 -6.79 15.26
C VAL A 283 15.08 -7.10 14.44
N VAL A 284 15.35 -6.29 13.41
CA VAL A 284 16.50 -6.51 12.51
C VAL A 284 17.82 -6.60 13.28
N ARG A 285 18.01 -5.77 14.31
CA ARG A 285 19.21 -5.78 15.16
C ARG A 285 19.40 -7.10 15.91
N GLU A 286 18.30 -7.72 16.37
CA GLU A 286 18.37 -9.01 17.06
C GLU A 286 18.92 -10.09 16.13
N ARG A 287 18.53 -10.05 14.84
CA ARG A 287 19.02 -11.00 13.83
C ARG A 287 20.49 -10.81 13.50
N ILE A 288 20.94 -9.57 13.36
CA ILE A 288 22.37 -9.30 13.19
C ILE A 288 23.16 -9.76 14.41
N ASN A 289 22.68 -9.50 15.63
CA ASN A 289 23.34 -9.95 16.86
C ASN A 289 23.35 -11.47 17.02
N ALA A 290 22.34 -12.17 16.49
CA ALA A 290 22.28 -13.63 16.40
C ALA A 290 23.30 -14.22 15.40
N GLY A 291 24.04 -13.37 14.67
CA GLY A 291 25.12 -13.77 13.76
C GLY A 291 24.65 -14.11 12.34
N VAL A 292 23.43 -13.74 11.96
CA VAL A 292 22.90 -13.98 10.60
C VAL A 292 23.76 -13.24 9.57
N ASP A 293 24.20 -13.94 8.52
CA ASP A 293 25.11 -13.36 7.53
C ASP A 293 24.41 -12.31 6.64
N VAL A 294 23.14 -12.55 6.29
CA VAL A 294 22.32 -11.64 5.49
C VAL A 294 20.87 -11.59 5.99
N VAL A 295 20.35 -10.41 6.26
CA VAL A 295 18.93 -10.18 6.59
C VAL A 295 18.30 -9.28 5.52
N THR A 296 17.14 -9.68 4.99
CA THR A 296 16.36 -8.89 4.03
C THR A 296 15.01 -8.45 4.60
N PHE A 297 14.59 -7.21 4.32
CA PHE A 297 13.28 -6.72 4.72
C PHE A 297 12.75 -5.56 3.86
N SER A 298 11.45 -5.26 4.01
CA SER A 298 10.76 -4.18 3.28
C SER A 298 10.92 -2.83 3.98
N GLY A 299 11.11 -1.76 3.21
CA GLY A 299 11.14 -0.38 3.71
C GLY A 299 9.77 0.26 3.98
N ASP A 300 8.70 -0.26 3.38
CA ASP A 300 7.34 0.29 3.40
C ASP A 300 6.34 -0.53 4.22
N LYS A 301 6.83 -1.36 5.15
CA LYS A 301 6.01 -2.09 6.13
C LYS A 301 6.15 -1.46 7.52
N LEU A 302 6.76 -2.15 8.49
CA LEU A 302 6.87 -1.63 9.86
C LEU A 302 7.89 -0.49 10.00
N LEU A 303 8.84 -0.41 9.07
CA LEU A 303 9.76 0.72 8.97
C LEU A 303 9.05 2.06 8.66
N GLY A 304 7.88 2.03 8.02
CA GLY A 304 7.11 3.25 7.73
C GLY A 304 7.77 4.19 6.72
N GLY A 305 8.61 3.67 5.83
CA GLY A 305 9.30 4.41 4.77
C GLY A 305 8.71 4.18 3.38
N SER A 306 9.49 4.53 2.36
CA SER A 306 9.17 4.23 0.96
C SER A 306 9.43 2.77 0.61
N GLN A 307 8.82 2.28 -0.48
CA GLN A 307 9.12 0.93 -0.99
C GLN A 307 10.61 0.78 -1.26
N ALA A 308 11.21 -0.22 -0.62
CA ALA A 308 12.60 -0.62 -0.78
C ALA A 308 12.76 -2.07 -0.29
N GLY A 309 13.73 -2.77 -0.86
CA GLY A 309 14.30 -4.00 -0.31
C GLY A 309 15.61 -3.66 0.34
N ILE A 310 15.69 -3.84 1.65
CA ILE A 310 16.87 -3.49 2.44
C ILE A 310 17.60 -4.79 2.74
N ILE A 311 18.88 -4.84 2.40
CA ILE A 311 19.77 -5.97 2.66
C ILE A 311 20.83 -5.48 3.62
N VAL A 312 20.92 -6.09 4.80
CA VAL A 312 21.92 -5.80 5.83
C VAL A 312 22.64 -7.08 6.21
N GLY A 313 23.90 -7.00 6.60
CA GLY A 313 24.64 -8.19 7.00
C GLY A 313 26.14 -7.99 7.07
N ARG A 314 26.89 -9.08 6.87
CA ARG A 314 28.35 -9.09 6.81
C ARG A 314 28.88 -8.36 5.59
N LEU A 315 30.03 -7.70 5.74
CA LEU A 315 30.65 -6.91 4.67
C LEU A 315 30.95 -7.76 3.44
N ASP A 316 31.50 -8.96 3.62
CA ASP A 316 31.91 -9.82 2.51
C ASP A 316 30.73 -10.36 1.69
N ALA A 317 29.60 -10.65 2.35
CA ALA A 317 28.36 -11.07 1.68
C ALA A 317 27.73 -9.90 0.91
N ILE A 318 27.62 -8.72 1.52
CA ILE A 318 27.03 -7.54 0.89
C ILE A 318 27.88 -7.07 -0.31
N GLU A 319 29.20 -7.14 -0.23
CA GLU A 319 30.09 -6.82 -1.36
C GLU A 319 29.92 -7.78 -2.55
N LYS A 320 29.67 -9.07 -2.30
CA LYS A 320 29.31 -10.02 -3.37
C LYS A 320 27.99 -9.62 -4.01
N ILE A 321 26.98 -9.27 -3.21
CA ILE A 321 25.65 -8.85 -3.67
C ILE A 321 25.74 -7.58 -4.53
N ARG A 322 26.50 -6.57 -4.09
CA ARG A 322 26.71 -5.32 -4.84
C ARG A 322 27.34 -5.52 -6.22
N LYS A 323 28.22 -6.53 -6.36
CA LYS A 323 28.91 -6.87 -7.61
C LYS A 323 28.04 -7.69 -8.57
N ASN A 324 26.91 -8.23 -8.12
CA ASN A 324 26.01 -8.97 -8.98
C ASN A 324 25.42 -8.05 -10.08
N PRO A 325 25.51 -8.42 -11.38
CA PRO A 325 24.95 -7.60 -12.46
C PRO A 325 23.45 -7.28 -12.32
N LEU A 326 22.65 -8.16 -11.69
CA LEU A 326 21.24 -7.91 -11.42
C LEU A 326 21.02 -6.69 -10.52
N MET A 327 22.00 -6.31 -9.70
CA MET A 327 21.96 -5.10 -8.88
C MET A 327 21.64 -3.87 -9.74
N ARG A 328 22.16 -3.79 -10.97
CA ARG A 328 21.89 -2.65 -11.86
C ARG A 328 20.43 -2.57 -12.30
N ALA A 329 19.78 -3.72 -12.49
CA ALA A 329 18.37 -3.80 -12.86
C ALA A 329 17.44 -3.53 -11.67
N LEU A 330 17.85 -3.97 -10.48
CA LEU A 330 17.05 -3.87 -9.25
C LEU A 330 17.33 -2.59 -8.43
N ARG A 331 18.24 -1.74 -8.90
CA ARG A 331 18.69 -0.52 -8.23
C ARG A 331 17.57 0.49 -8.02
N VAL A 332 17.44 1.03 -6.81
CA VAL A 332 16.47 2.10 -6.50
C VAL A 332 16.86 3.46 -7.08
N GLY A 333 15.90 4.34 -7.35
CA GLY A 333 16.12 5.72 -7.80
C GLY A 333 16.39 6.72 -6.66
N LYS A 334 16.63 7.99 -7.00
CA LYS A 334 16.89 9.06 -6.01
C LYS A 334 15.72 9.31 -5.06
N LEU A 335 14.47 9.16 -5.54
CA LEU A 335 13.26 9.45 -4.75
C LEU A 335 13.11 8.47 -3.58
N THR A 336 13.29 7.17 -3.84
CA THR A 336 13.29 6.13 -2.82
C THR A 336 14.39 6.36 -1.79
N ILE A 337 15.62 6.66 -2.21
CA ILE A 337 16.72 6.91 -1.29
C ILE A 337 16.44 8.14 -0.42
N ALA A 338 15.96 9.24 -1.02
CA ALA A 338 15.68 10.47 -0.28
C ALA A 338 14.60 10.27 0.81
N ALA A 339 13.52 9.56 0.48
CA ALA A 339 12.48 9.24 1.45
C ALA A 339 12.99 8.27 2.53
N LEU A 340 13.68 7.20 2.13
CA LEU A 340 14.19 6.19 3.05
C LEU A 340 15.24 6.76 4.02
N GLU A 341 16.19 7.55 3.52
CA GLU A 341 17.23 8.19 4.34
C GLU A 341 16.61 9.10 5.40
N ALA A 342 15.65 9.94 5.00
CA ALA A 342 14.94 10.82 5.91
C ALA A 342 14.12 10.05 6.96
N THR A 343 13.50 8.93 6.59
CA THR A 343 12.82 8.03 7.53
C THR A 343 13.82 7.40 8.51
N LEU A 344 14.94 6.86 8.03
CA LEU A 344 15.98 6.27 8.88
C LEU A 344 16.56 7.29 9.90
N ARG A 345 16.68 8.57 9.52
CA ARG A 345 17.08 9.62 10.45
C ARG A 345 16.11 9.82 11.62
N LEU A 346 14.81 9.62 11.41
CA LEU A 346 13.84 9.71 12.51
C LEU A 346 14.12 8.66 13.59
N TYR A 347 14.50 7.45 13.18
CA TYR A 347 14.85 6.36 14.11
C TYR A 347 16.10 6.65 14.95
N LEU A 348 16.94 7.62 14.57
CA LEU A 348 18.09 8.03 15.40
C LEU A 348 17.66 8.77 16.68
N ASN A 349 16.47 9.38 16.71
CA ASN A 349 15.93 10.07 17.86
C ASN A 349 14.56 9.51 18.23
N GLU A 350 14.55 8.51 19.10
CA GLU A 350 13.32 7.79 19.45
C GLU A 350 12.31 8.62 20.27
N LYS A 351 12.73 9.76 20.84
CA LYS A 351 11.93 10.55 21.79
C LYS A 351 10.59 11.02 21.22
N ASP A 352 10.56 11.40 19.94
CA ASP A 352 9.38 11.93 19.25
C ASP A 352 8.99 11.08 18.03
N LEU A 353 9.45 9.82 17.98
CA LEU A 353 9.25 8.94 16.85
C LEU A 353 7.76 8.60 16.63
N THR A 354 7.00 8.39 17.70
CA THR A 354 5.54 8.12 17.65
C THR A 354 4.75 9.29 17.11
N GLU A 355 5.27 10.52 17.22
CA GLU A 355 4.62 11.73 16.68
C GLU A 355 5.03 11.97 15.23
N LYS A 356 6.30 11.72 14.90
CA LYS A 356 6.89 12.04 13.58
C LYS A 356 6.71 10.95 12.53
N LEU A 357 6.59 9.68 12.93
CA LEU A 357 6.44 8.55 12.02
C LEU A 357 4.95 8.18 11.90
N PRO A 358 4.27 8.48 10.78
CA PRO A 358 2.81 8.38 10.69
C PRO A 358 2.24 6.98 10.92
N MET A 359 3.00 5.95 10.54
CA MET A 359 2.62 4.56 10.76
C MET A 359 2.70 4.18 12.24
N LEU A 360 3.81 4.53 12.91
CA LEU A 360 3.97 4.29 14.34
C LEU A 360 2.91 5.04 15.15
N GLN A 361 2.63 6.30 14.81
CA GLN A 361 1.55 7.07 15.41
C GLN A 361 0.23 6.29 15.39
N ARG A 362 -0.15 5.72 14.24
CA ARG A 362 -1.38 4.95 14.07
C ARG A 362 -1.38 3.65 14.85
N TYR A 363 -0.25 2.94 14.92
CA TYR A 363 -0.13 1.73 15.74
C TYR A 363 -0.33 2.01 17.22
N THR A 364 0.27 3.09 17.74
CA THR A 364 0.39 3.33 19.18
C THR A 364 -0.73 4.20 19.77
N ARG A 365 -1.80 4.48 19.02
CA ARG A 365 -2.92 5.31 19.51
C ARG A 365 -3.61 4.66 20.72
N SER A 366 -3.77 5.42 21.79
CA SER A 366 -4.47 4.95 22.99
C SER A 366 -5.98 4.83 22.76
N MET A 367 -6.65 3.96 23.52
CA MET A 367 -8.12 3.86 23.47
C MET A 367 -8.84 5.15 23.85
N THR A 368 -8.21 6.00 24.67
CA THR A 368 -8.73 7.33 25.01
C THR A 368 -8.78 8.23 23.78
N ASP A 369 -7.66 8.34 23.05
CA ASP A 369 -7.57 9.15 21.82
C ASP A 369 -8.53 8.65 20.72
N LEU A 370 -8.66 7.33 20.58
CA LEU A 370 -9.64 6.77 19.65
C LEU A 370 -11.08 7.12 20.02
N ARG A 371 -11.42 7.07 21.32
CA ARG A 371 -12.78 7.38 21.78
C ARG A 371 -13.10 8.84 21.55
N GLU A 372 -12.17 9.75 21.84
CA GLU A 372 -12.33 11.17 21.53
C GLU A 372 -12.51 11.41 20.02
N THR A 373 -11.68 10.76 19.19
CA THR A 373 -11.80 10.83 17.73
C THR A 373 -13.15 10.29 17.23
N ALA A 374 -13.56 9.13 17.75
CA ALA A 374 -14.80 8.47 17.36
C ALA A 374 -16.03 9.29 17.75
N GLU A 375 -16.13 9.78 18.98
CA GLU A 375 -17.26 10.59 19.41
C GLU A 375 -17.32 11.92 18.65
N LYS A 376 -16.17 12.55 18.41
CA LYS A 376 -16.10 13.77 17.60
C LYS A 376 -16.64 13.53 16.20
N LEU A 377 -16.19 12.48 15.53
CA LEU A 377 -16.64 12.13 14.18
C LEU A 377 -18.12 11.71 14.16
N ALA A 378 -18.55 10.89 15.11
CA ALA A 378 -19.94 10.46 15.25
C ALA A 378 -20.89 11.64 15.38
N ASN A 379 -20.54 12.64 16.21
CA ASN A 379 -21.37 13.83 16.40
C ASN A 379 -21.51 14.65 15.11
N PHE A 380 -20.45 14.79 14.32
CA PHE A 380 -20.56 15.43 13.00
C PHE A 380 -21.47 14.65 12.06
N LEU A 381 -21.31 13.33 12.00
CA LEU A 381 -22.11 12.49 11.11
C LEU A 381 -23.59 12.44 11.52
N ARG A 382 -23.90 12.36 12.83
CA ARG A 382 -25.26 12.48 13.35
C ARG A 382 -25.92 13.80 12.94
N HIS A 383 -25.16 14.91 12.97
CA HIS A 383 -25.69 16.20 12.54
C HIS A 383 -26.01 16.25 11.05
N ILE A 384 -25.17 15.64 10.21
CA ILE A 384 -25.35 15.58 8.76
C ILE A 384 -26.54 14.68 8.39
N PHE A 385 -26.59 13.47 8.96
CA PHE A 385 -27.59 12.47 8.62
C PHE A 385 -28.95 12.68 9.31
N ARG A 386 -28.97 13.38 10.46
CA ARG A 386 -30.18 13.57 11.28
C ARG A 386 -30.87 12.23 11.57
N ASP A 387 -32.17 12.14 11.33
CA ASP A 387 -32.96 10.94 11.58
C ASP A 387 -33.00 9.96 10.38
N ALA A 388 -32.37 10.32 9.25
CA ALA A 388 -32.40 9.49 8.04
C ALA A 388 -31.47 8.28 8.13
N ILE A 389 -30.35 8.40 8.83
CA ILE A 389 -29.32 7.37 8.95
C ILE A 389 -28.81 7.33 10.39
N GLU A 390 -28.82 6.14 10.98
CA GLU A 390 -28.34 5.89 12.33
C GLU A 390 -26.80 5.86 12.36
N VAL A 391 -26.22 6.48 13.40
CA VAL A 391 -24.77 6.53 13.61
C VAL A 391 -24.43 6.15 15.06
N THR A 392 -23.75 5.01 15.20
CA THR A 392 -23.27 4.49 16.49
C THR A 392 -21.74 4.42 16.54
N VAL A 393 -21.19 4.41 17.76
CA VAL A 393 -19.77 4.12 18.02
C VAL A 393 -19.71 2.74 18.66
N GLU A 394 -18.94 1.83 18.06
CA GLU A 394 -18.87 0.44 18.49
C GLU A 394 -17.44 -0.03 18.63
N GLU A 395 -17.24 -1.03 19.48
CA GLU A 395 -15.95 -1.72 19.61
C GLU A 395 -15.57 -2.38 18.28
N SER A 396 -14.29 -2.27 17.95
CA SER A 396 -13.70 -2.79 16.72
C SER A 396 -12.35 -3.41 17.02
N THR A 397 -11.81 -4.15 16.06
CA THR A 397 -10.43 -4.60 16.05
C THR A 397 -9.75 -4.10 14.79
N ALA A 398 -8.56 -3.54 14.97
CA ALA A 398 -7.69 -3.08 13.91
C ALA A 398 -6.57 -4.10 13.67
N GLN A 399 -6.16 -4.28 12.42
CA GLN A 399 -5.04 -5.13 12.02
C GLN A 399 -3.81 -4.26 11.78
N LEU A 400 -2.63 -4.74 12.20
CA LEU A 400 -1.39 -4.00 11.96
C LEU A 400 -1.06 -3.95 10.46
N GLY A 401 -1.29 -5.03 9.71
CA GLY A 401 -1.13 -5.00 8.27
C GLY A 401 -1.72 -6.19 7.55
N SER A 402 -2.22 -5.94 6.34
CA SER A 402 -2.81 -6.94 5.43
C SER A 402 -1.84 -8.05 4.95
N GLY A 403 -0.54 -7.94 5.25
CA GLY A 403 0.47 -8.93 4.85
C GLY A 403 1.78 -8.85 5.64
N SER A 404 1.74 -8.28 6.84
CA SER A 404 2.91 -8.20 7.75
C SER A 404 2.62 -8.72 9.16
N LEU A 405 1.36 -8.65 9.62
CA LEU A 405 0.90 -9.15 10.92
C LEU A 405 -0.63 -9.40 10.88
N PRO A 406 -1.15 -10.37 10.11
CA PRO A 406 -2.60 -10.50 9.89
C PRO A 406 -3.35 -11.17 11.04
N VAL A 407 -2.65 -11.81 11.98
CA VAL A 407 -3.27 -12.51 13.12
C VAL A 407 -3.38 -11.62 14.36
N ASP A 408 -2.45 -10.68 14.53
CA ASP A 408 -2.46 -9.82 15.70
C ASP A 408 -3.35 -8.60 15.49
N THR A 409 -4.30 -8.43 16.43
CA THR A 409 -5.28 -7.35 16.40
C THR A 409 -5.07 -6.37 17.54
N LEU A 410 -5.35 -5.10 17.28
CA LEU A 410 -5.37 -4.03 18.28
C LEU A 410 -6.82 -3.67 18.61
N PRO A 411 -7.22 -3.60 19.91
CA PRO A 411 -8.56 -3.15 20.31
C PRO A 411 -8.80 -1.74 19.81
N SER A 412 -9.88 -1.48 19.07
CA SER A 412 -10.20 -0.20 18.40
C SER A 412 -11.66 0.19 18.54
N LEU A 413 -12.07 1.25 17.83
CA LEU A 413 -13.45 1.72 17.72
C LEU A 413 -13.80 1.98 16.26
N ALA A 414 -15.06 1.76 15.90
CA ALA A 414 -15.58 2.07 14.58
C ALA A 414 -16.86 2.89 14.69
N ILE A 415 -17.02 3.82 13.76
CA ILE A 415 -18.31 4.45 13.50
C ILE A 415 -19.12 3.51 12.63
N CYS A 416 -20.30 3.12 13.07
CA CYS A 416 -21.21 2.28 12.29
C CYS A 416 -22.35 3.15 11.75
N ILE A 417 -22.52 3.11 10.44
CA ILE A 417 -23.55 3.84 9.69
C ILE A 417 -24.57 2.80 9.21
N HIS A 418 -25.84 3.00 9.57
CA HIS A 418 -26.93 2.09 9.28
C HIS A 418 -28.17 2.84 8.81
N SER A 419 -28.81 2.36 7.74
CA SER A 419 -30.09 2.88 7.26
C SER A 419 -31.01 1.71 6.91
N PRO A 420 -32.27 1.71 7.35
CA PRO A 420 -33.22 0.70 6.93
C PRO A 420 -33.68 0.87 5.47
N GLN A 421 -33.44 2.03 4.85
CA GLN A 421 -33.81 2.32 3.46
C GLN A 421 -32.66 2.09 2.47
N ILE A 422 -31.40 2.15 2.92
CA ILE A 422 -30.21 2.12 2.06
C ILE A 422 -29.27 1.02 2.55
N SER A 423 -28.94 0.05 1.70
CA SER A 423 -28.02 -1.04 2.07
C SER A 423 -26.63 -0.52 2.40
N ALA A 424 -25.91 -1.20 3.29
CA ALA A 424 -24.56 -0.82 3.68
C ALA A 424 -23.58 -0.81 2.50
N GLU A 425 -23.75 -1.70 1.51
CA GLU A 425 -22.96 -1.70 0.27
C GLU A 425 -23.19 -0.43 -0.54
N THR A 426 -24.43 0.05 -0.56
CA THR A 426 -24.82 1.29 -1.26
C THR A 426 -24.22 2.49 -0.54
N VAL A 427 -24.28 2.55 0.79
CA VAL A 427 -23.57 3.58 1.59
C VAL A 427 -22.06 3.54 1.29
N ALA A 428 -21.45 2.36 1.33
CA ALA A 428 -20.03 2.21 1.05
C ALA A 428 -19.68 2.63 -0.39
N ALA A 429 -20.53 2.33 -1.38
CA ALA A 429 -20.35 2.77 -2.76
C ALA A 429 -20.39 4.29 -2.90
N HIS A 430 -21.31 4.96 -2.20
CA HIS A 430 -21.38 6.42 -2.17
C HIS A 430 -20.11 7.05 -1.59
N PHE A 431 -19.60 6.52 -0.47
CA PHE A 431 -18.36 7.00 0.14
C PHE A 431 -17.13 6.74 -0.76
N ARG A 432 -17.11 5.65 -1.55
CA ARG A 432 -16.05 5.39 -2.54
C ARG A 432 -16.11 6.30 -3.76
N ALA A 433 -17.30 6.77 -4.13
CA ALA A 433 -17.53 7.61 -5.30
C ALA A 433 -17.14 9.09 -5.08
N GLN A 434 -16.86 9.49 -3.84
CA GLN A 434 -16.49 10.86 -3.51
C GLN A 434 -15.16 11.29 -4.16
N PRO A 435 -14.92 12.61 -4.33
CA PRO A 435 -13.66 13.13 -4.88
C PRO A 435 -12.43 12.60 -4.12
N ILE A 436 -12.51 12.59 -2.78
CA ILE A 436 -11.60 11.85 -1.90
C ILE A 436 -12.35 10.62 -1.36
N PRO A 437 -12.08 9.42 -1.89
CA PRO A 437 -12.77 8.22 -1.47
C PRO A 437 -12.52 7.90 0.00
N VAL A 438 -13.55 7.39 0.66
CA VAL A 438 -13.46 6.85 2.02
C VAL A 438 -13.73 5.35 1.99
N ILE A 439 -12.76 4.57 2.46
CA ILE A 439 -12.84 3.11 2.45
C ILE A 439 -13.06 2.60 3.87
N GLY A 440 -14.25 2.06 4.11
CA GLY A 440 -14.61 1.32 5.33
C GLY A 440 -14.83 -0.16 5.05
N ARG A 441 -15.41 -0.86 6.02
CA ARG A 441 -15.84 -2.27 5.90
C ARG A 441 -17.36 -2.35 5.90
N VAL A 442 -17.93 -3.29 5.15
CA VAL A 442 -19.34 -3.66 5.29
C VAL A 442 -19.41 -4.95 6.09
N GLN A 443 -20.16 -4.93 7.18
CA GLN A 443 -20.33 -6.08 8.07
C GLN A 443 -21.64 -5.92 8.84
N ASP A 444 -22.40 -7.00 9.00
CA ASP A 444 -23.66 -7.03 9.76
C ASP A 444 -24.65 -5.92 9.31
N GLU A 445 -24.82 -5.74 7.99
CA GLU A 445 -25.65 -4.70 7.37
C GLU A 445 -25.26 -3.25 7.75
N ARG A 446 -24.01 -3.03 8.16
CA ARG A 446 -23.49 -1.73 8.57
C ARG A 446 -22.26 -1.35 7.79
N PHE A 447 -22.16 -0.07 7.43
CA PHE A 447 -20.92 0.49 6.92
C PHE A 447 -20.07 1.00 8.09
N ARG A 448 -18.94 0.35 8.32
CA ARG A 448 -18.06 0.54 9.48
C ARG A 448 -16.81 1.32 9.08
N LEU A 449 -16.57 2.44 9.76
CA LEU A 449 -15.39 3.29 9.62
C LEU A 449 -14.54 3.18 10.89
N ASP A 450 -13.53 2.31 10.86
CA ASP A 450 -12.60 2.15 11.98
C ASP A 450 -11.72 3.39 12.13
N VAL A 451 -11.72 3.98 13.34
CA VAL A 451 -11.08 5.26 13.57
C VAL A 451 -9.58 5.16 13.82
N ARG A 452 -8.99 3.96 13.97
CA ARG A 452 -7.55 3.77 14.21
C ARG A 452 -6.70 4.52 13.20
N THR A 453 -7.04 4.39 11.93
CA THR A 453 -6.27 4.92 10.80
C THR A 453 -6.66 6.34 10.42
N VAL A 454 -7.71 6.89 11.07
CA VAL A 454 -8.30 8.21 10.79
C VAL A 454 -7.74 9.27 11.74
N VAL A 455 -7.05 10.26 11.18
CA VAL A 455 -6.41 11.37 11.91
C VAL A 455 -6.54 12.70 11.17
N GLY A 456 -6.52 13.81 11.91
CA GLY A 456 -6.41 15.16 11.35
C GLY A 456 -7.43 15.47 10.24
N LYS A 457 -6.94 15.78 9.03
CA LYS A 457 -7.78 16.14 7.87
C LYS A 457 -8.70 15.02 7.37
N GLU A 458 -8.40 13.76 7.70
CA GLU A 458 -9.20 12.61 7.26
C GLU A 458 -10.60 12.65 7.89
N LEU A 459 -10.77 13.24 9.08
CA LEU A 459 -12.09 13.45 9.69
C LEU A 459 -12.96 14.38 8.83
N VAL A 460 -12.35 15.43 8.25
CA VAL A 460 -13.04 16.40 7.39
C VAL A 460 -13.48 15.73 6.10
N TRP A 461 -12.58 14.94 5.48
CA TRP A 461 -12.90 14.18 4.27
C TRP A 461 -14.02 13.16 4.47
N ILE A 462 -14.11 12.52 5.64
CA ILE A 462 -15.24 11.65 5.98
C ILE A 462 -16.54 12.45 6.12
N ALA A 463 -16.50 13.60 6.78
CA ALA A 463 -17.68 14.44 6.93
C ALA A 463 -18.17 14.98 5.57
N ASP A 464 -17.27 15.37 4.68
CA ASP A 464 -17.62 15.84 3.35
C ASP A 464 -18.19 14.70 2.49
N ALA A 465 -17.67 13.49 2.63
CA ALA A 465 -18.25 12.30 1.99
C ALA A 465 -19.70 12.05 2.43
N ALA A 466 -19.99 12.22 3.72
CA ALA A 466 -21.35 12.09 4.25
C ALA A 466 -22.30 13.17 3.72
N LYS A 467 -21.84 14.42 3.60
CA LYS A 467 -22.62 15.52 2.99
C LYS A 467 -22.94 15.23 1.54
N GLY A 468 -21.93 14.84 0.75
CA GLY A 468 -22.12 14.51 -0.67
C GLY A 468 -23.10 13.34 -0.88
N MET A 469 -23.14 12.38 0.04
CA MET A 469 -24.17 11.34 0.04
C MET A 469 -25.57 11.91 0.30
N MET A 470 -25.74 12.78 1.29
CA MET A 470 -27.04 13.39 1.59
C MET A 470 -27.56 14.30 0.48
N GLU A 471 -26.68 15.06 -0.16
CA GLU A 471 -27.04 15.89 -1.33
C GLU A 471 -27.56 15.04 -2.48
N LYS A 472 -26.90 13.91 -2.74
CA LYS A 472 -27.33 12.98 -3.80
C LYS A 472 -28.67 12.31 -3.46
N LEU A 473 -28.86 11.87 -2.22
CA LEU A 473 -30.14 11.28 -1.79
C LEU A 473 -31.29 12.27 -1.89
N GLN A 474 -31.05 13.55 -1.55
CA GLN A 474 -32.06 14.59 -1.71
C GLN A 474 -32.41 14.81 -3.19
N ALA A 475 -31.41 14.86 -4.08
CA ALA A 475 -31.63 15.00 -5.51
C ALA A 475 -32.41 13.82 -6.11
N GLU A 476 -32.15 12.58 -5.67
CA GLU A 476 -32.89 11.40 -6.10
C GLU A 476 -34.37 11.43 -5.63
N LEU A 477 -34.63 11.95 -4.42
CA LEU A 477 -35.98 12.13 -3.90
C LEU A 477 -36.75 13.23 -4.64
N ASP A 478 -36.10 14.37 -4.91
CA ASP A 478 -36.70 15.50 -5.63
C ASP A 478 -37.04 15.13 -7.09
N HIS A 479 -36.32 14.19 -7.71
CA HIS A 479 -36.64 13.67 -9.04
C HIS A 479 -37.84 12.73 -9.09
N LEU A 480 -38.30 12.20 -7.95
CA LEU A 480 -39.44 11.29 -7.85
C LEU A 480 -40.76 12.00 -7.48
N THR A 481 -40.70 13.27 -7.09
CA THR A 481 -41.85 14.14 -6.74
C THR A 481 -42.11 15.20 -7.79
#